data_AF-A0A9P9I4J3-F1
#
_entry.id   AF-A0A9P9I4J3-F1
#
_cell.length_a   1.000
_cell.length_b   1.000
_cell.length_c   1.000
_cell.angle_alpha   90.00
_cell.angle_beta   90.00
_cell.angle_gamma   90.00
#
_symmetry.space_group_name_H-M   'P 1'
#
loop_
_entity.id
_entity.type
_entity.pdbx_description
1 polymer ?
#
loop_
_entity_poly.entity_id
_entity_poly.type
_entity_poly.pdbx_seq_one_letter_code
_entity_poly.pdbx_strand_id
1 'polypeptide(L)'
;MQGFNKYYPPDYDPAKHSSLNSYRGKHALGDRARKLNQGILIVRFELPYNIWCGGCNAHIGMGVRYNAEKRKVGSYYTTPIFAFRCKCHLCDHWFEIQTDPKNTRYVVTEGARQKNEDWDPAENGGFAVHENDPSKAGPADPLAALEKTQTAETHTKTVVAPRLEQLQAHADRIRADPYAHSQRVRKHFRAEKKVEAERRRQDDAFLARYGLAEDLKLEPDSEALRAAASKELQTERDRRRDEVPSLATIRTRTSSAGSSSSAAANLKATLLRNSLGKSRISAGLSSSSTKPLVGRRS
;
A
#
# COMPACT_ATOMS: atom_id res chain seq x y z
N MET A 1 13.89 -40.48 27.41
CA MET A 1 14.77 -41.60 27.78
C MET A 1 13.97 -42.89 27.69
N GLN A 2 14.28 -43.76 26.72
CA GLN A 2 13.69 -45.10 26.63
C GLN A 2 14.44 -46.00 27.61
N GLY A 3 13.76 -46.56 28.61
CA GLY A 3 14.37 -47.51 29.54
C GLY A 3 14.73 -48.80 28.82
N PHE A 4 15.97 -49.26 28.99
CA PHE A 4 16.48 -50.49 28.37
C PHE A 4 15.79 -51.74 28.94
N ASN A 5 15.50 -51.75 30.25
CA ASN A 5 14.84 -52.85 30.93
C ASN A 5 13.41 -52.47 31.33
N LYS A 6 12.47 -53.40 31.13
CA LYS A 6 11.08 -53.31 31.61
C LYS A 6 10.89 -54.36 32.69
N TYR A 7 10.23 -53.98 33.78
CA TYR A 7 9.85 -54.94 34.81
C TYR A 7 8.73 -55.86 34.29
N TYR A 8 8.99 -57.16 34.32
CA TYR A 8 8.00 -58.21 34.10
C TYR A 8 7.69 -58.84 35.46
N PRO A 9 6.41 -58.92 35.87
CA PRO A 9 6.04 -59.54 37.13
C PRO A 9 6.30 -61.06 37.07
N PRO A 10 6.56 -61.71 38.22
CA PRO A 10 7.06 -63.09 38.27
C PRO A 10 6.07 -64.14 37.76
N ASP A 11 4.80 -63.79 37.66
CA ASP A 11 3.70 -64.60 37.13
C ASP A 11 3.44 -64.39 35.63
N TYR A 12 4.15 -63.44 34.99
CA TYR A 12 4.02 -63.19 33.56
C TYR A 12 4.71 -64.27 32.72
N ASP A 13 3.90 -65.11 32.09
CA ASP A 13 4.33 -66.06 31.06
C ASP A 13 4.09 -65.46 29.65
N PRO A 14 5.15 -65.23 28.85
CA PRO A 14 5.01 -64.68 27.49
C PRO A 14 4.22 -65.59 26.55
N ALA A 15 4.22 -66.91 26.77
CA ALA A 15 3.47 -67.85 25.93
C ALA A 15 1.95 -67.76 26.16
N LYS A 16 1.54 -67.42 27.39
CA LYS A 16 0.12 -67.30 27.76
C LYS A 16 -0.45 -65.89 27.57
N HIS A 17 0.34 -64.86 27.87
CA HIS A 17 -0.17 -63.50 27.94
C HIS A 17 0.13 -62.63 26.71
N SER A 18 1.00 -63.08 25.79
CA SER A 18 1.44 -62.37 24.57
C SER A 18 2.15 -61.02 24.82
N SER A 19 1.54 -60.09 25.56
CA SER A 19 2.11 -58.80 25.94
C SER A 19 1.80 -58.42 27.38
N LEU A 20 2.67 -57.61 27.98
CA LEU A 20 2.48 -57.06 29.33
C LEU A 20 1.18 -56.24 29.47
N ASN A 21 0.73 -55.62 28.37
CA ASN A 21 -0.52 -54.87 28.32
C ASN A 21 -1.73 -55.79 28.44
N SER A 22 -1.71 -56.92 27.73
CA SER A 22 -2.75 -57.95 27.79
C SER A 22 -2.82 -58.59 29.19
N TYR A 23 -1.68 -58.90 29.80
CA TYR A 23 -1.61 -59.39 31.19
C TYR A 23 -2.25 -58.40 32.19
N ARG A 24 -2.12 -57.09 31.96
CA ARG A 24 -2.74 -56.04 32.79
C ARG A 24 -4.17 -55.66 32.38
N GLY A 25 -4.75 -56.32 31.37
CA GLY A 25 -6.07 -55.98 30.82
C GLY A 25 -6.15 -54.57 30.19
N LYS A 26 -5.00 -53.99 29.78
CA LYS A 26 -4.93 -52.66 29.19
C LYS A 26 -4.69 -52.74 27.69
N HIS A 27 -5.31 -51.85 26.93
CA HIS A 27 -5.02 -51.71 25.51
C HIS A 27 -3.71 -50.94 25.30
N ALA A 28 -2.93 -51.29 24.26
CA ALA A 28 -1.64 -50.65 23.98
C ALA A 28 -1.74 -49.14 23.70
N LEU A 29 -2.87 -48.70 23.15
CA LEU A 29 -3.17 -47.28 22.91
C LEU A 29 -3.82 -46.55 24.10
N GLY A 30 -4.01 -47.23 25.24
CA GLY A 30 -4.56 -46.65 26.47
C GLY A 30 -5.92 -45.98 26.25
N ASP A 31 -6.14 -44.82 26.87
CA ASP A 31 -7.40 -44.07 26.84
C ASP A 31 -7.83 -43.63 25.42
N ARG A 32 -6.89 -43.58 24.47
CA ARG A 32 -7.21 -43.26 23.07
C ARG A 32 -8.07 -44.33 22.41
N ALA A 33 -7.97 -45.57 22.89
CA ALA A 33 -8.73 -46.72 22.42
C ALA A 33 -10.02 -46.97 23.21
N ARG A 34 -10.45 -46.05 24.08
CA ARG A 34 -11.70 -46.22 24.86
C ARG A 34 -12.96 -46.45 24.00
N LYS A 35 -12.97 -45.96 22.76
CA LYS A 35 -14.08 -46.13 21.78
C LYS A 35 -13.74 -47.10 20.65
N LEU A 36 -12.71 -47.95 20.83
CA LEU A 36 -12.26 -48.85 19.77
C LEU A 36 -13.33 -49.89 19.38
N ASN A 37 -14.18 -50.29 20.32
CA ASN A 37 -15.34 -51.17 20.06
C ASN A 37 -16.33 -50.58 19.05
N GLN A 38 -16.34 -49.25 18.89
CA GLN A 38 -17.18 -48.53 17.92
C GLN A 38 -16.41 -48.22 16.61
N GLY A 39 -15.17 -48.71 16.47
CA GLY A 39 -14.27 -48.39 15.36
C GLY A 39 -13.70 -46.98 15.41
N ILE A 40 -13.79 -46.29 16.56
CA ILE A 40 -13.35 -44.91 16.73
C ILE A 40 -12.05 -44.87 17.55
N LEU A 41 -11.01 -44.30 16.96
CA LEU A 41 -9.73 -44.04 17.63
C LEU A 41 -9.57 -42.54 17.90
N ILE A 42 -9.25 -42.17 19.13
CA ILE A 42 -8.97 -40.76 19.43
C ILE A 42 -7.53 -40.43 18.99
N VAL A 43 -7.38 -39.43 18.14
CA VAL A 43 -6.09 -38.99 17.61
C VAL A 43 -5.89 -37.49 17.82
N ARG A 44 -4.63 -37.07 17.89
CA ARG A 44 -4.30 -35.65 17.89
C ARG A 44 -4.17 -35.21 16.44
N PHE A 45 -5.09 -34.39 15.98
CA PHE A 45 -5.21 -33.95 14.60
C PHE A 45 -4.95 -32.44 14.51
N GLU A 46 -4.11 -32.02 13.56
CA GLU A 46 -3.85 -30.61 13.27
C GLU A 46 -4.64 -30.21 12.04
N LEU A 47 -5.27 -29.03 12.06
CA LEU A 47 -6.07 -28.59 10.92
C LEU A 47 -5.18 -28.27 9.70
N PRO A 48 -5.50 -28.82 8.51
CA PRO A 48 -4.69 -28.63 7.30
C PRO A 48 -4.87 -27.25 6.65
N TYR A 49 -5.97 -26.56 6.92
CA TYR A 49 -6.29 -25.24 6.38
C TYR A 49 -7.20 -24.45 7.33
N ASN A 50 -7.37 -23.16 7.04
CA ASN A 50 -8.25 -22.27 7.78
C ASN A 50 -9.73 -22.64 7.55
N ILE A 51 -10.51 -22.71 8.62
CA ILE A 51 -11.94 -23.05 8.57
C ILE A 51 -12.79 -22.05 9.35
N TRP A 52 -14.04 -21.91 8.93
CA TRP A 52 -15.09 -21.20 9.65
C TRP A 52 -16.04 -22.22 10.28
N CYS A 53 -16.24 -22.14 11.59
CA CYS A 53 -17.16 -23.05 12.28
C CYS A 53 -18.61 -22.77 11.89
N GLY A 54 -19.40 -23.80 11.56
CA GLY A 54 -20.80 -23.65 11.19
C GLY A 54 -21.72 -23.20 12.33
N GLY A 55 -21.33 -23.46 13.60
CA GLY A 55 -22.12 -23.09 14.78
C GLY A 55 -21.91 -21.65 15.25
N CYS A 56 -20.66 -21.27 15.53
CA CYS A 56 -20.33 -19.94 16.08
C CYS A 56 -19.76 -18.96 15.04
N ASN A 57 -19.59 -19.36 13.77
CA ASN A 57 -18.95 -18.58 12.71
C ASN A 57 -17.58 -18.00 13.08
N ALA A 58 -16.90 -18.56 14.08
CA ALA A 58 -15.55 -18.17 14.44
C ALA A 58 -14.53 -18.78 13.47
N HIS A 59 -13.47 -18.03 13.22
CA HIS A 59 -12.32 -18.48 12.42
C HIS A 59 -11.43 -19.39 13.26
N ILE A 60 -11.09 -20.56 12.71
CA ILE A 60 -10.12 -21.49 13.28
C ILE A 60 -8.95 -21.56 12.31
N GLY A 61 -7.77 -21.18 12.81
CA GLY A 61 -6.54 -21.19 12.02
C GLY A 61 -6.04 -22.59 11.68
N MET A 62 -5.29 -22.67 10.59
CA MET A 62 -4.46 -23.81 10.22
C MET A 62 -3.49 -24.15 11.36
N GLY A 63 -3.25 -25.45 11.58
CA GLY A 63 -2.34 -25.95 12.60
C GLY A 63 -2.92 -26.02 14.02
N VAL A 64 -4.15 -25.56 14.25
CA VAL A 64 -4.81 -25.74 15.55
C VAL A 64 -5.03 -27.23 15.82
N ARG A 65 -4.65 -27.66 17.02
CA ARG A 65 -4.63 -29.07 17.43
C ARG A 65 -5.92 -29.48 18.13
N TYR A 66 -6.55 -30.56 17.68
CA TYR A 66 -7.75 -31.14 18.27
C TYR A 66 -7.54 -32.59 18.71
N ASN A 67 -8.28 -33.00 19.74
CA ASN A 67 -8.53 -34.41 20.02
C ASN A 67 -9.67 -34.86 19.10
N ALA A 68 -9.33 -35.44 17.96
CA ALA A 68 -10.27 -35.86 16.94
C ALA A 68 -10.67 -37.33 17.11
N GLU A 69 -11.92 -37.62 16.81
CA GLU A 69 -12.42 -38.98 16.66
C GLU A 69 -12.17 -39.46 15.23
N LYS A 70 -11.17 -40.32 15.05
CA LYS A 70 -10.84 -40.93 13.77
C LYS A 70 -11.70 -42.17 13.56
N ARG A 71 -12.50 -42.19 12.49
CA ARG A 71 -13.27 -43.35 12.03
C ARG A 71 -12.98 -43.64 10.56
N LYS A 72 -13.07 -44.91 10.15
CA LYS A 72 -13.03 -45.30 8.73
C LYS A 72 -14.45 -45.23 8.18
N VAL A 73 -14.69 -44.41 7.16
CA VAL A 73 -16.03 -44.22 6.56
C VAL A 73 -16.17 -44.99 5.26
N GLY A 74 -15.10 -45.10 4.48
CA GLY A 74 -15.11 -45.81 3.21
C GLY A 74 -13.72 -46.16 2.72
N SER A 75 -13.59 -46.45 1.44
CA SER A 75 -12.31 -46.67 0.76
C SER A 75 -12.36 -46.16 -0.67
N TYR A 76 -11.29 -45.48 -1.09
CA TYR A 76 -11.01 -45.17 -2.49
C TYR A 76 -10.10 -46.26 -3.05
N TYR A 77 -10.69 -47.17 -3.85
CA TYR A 77 -10.07 -48.44 -4.23
C TYR A 77 -9.59 -49.22 -2.99
N THR A 78 -8.27 -49.37 -2.82
CA THR A 78 -7.64 -50.05 -1.68
C THR A 78 -7.31 -49.10 -0.52
N THR A 79 -7.35 -47.78 -0.73
CA THR A 79 -6.96 -46.78 0.27
C THR A 79 -8.15 -46.40 1.16
N PRO A 80 -8.06 -46.53 2.49
CA PRO A 80 -9.16 -46.16 3.39
C PRO A 80 -9.39 -44.64 3.43
N ILE A 81 -10.66 -44.24 3.41
CA ILE A 81 -11.09 -42.87 3.67
C ILE A 81 -11.37 -42.74 5.16
N PHE A 82 -10.64 -41.85 5.81
CA PHE A 82 -10.82 -41.53 7.23
C PHE A 82 -11.62 -40.25 7.38
N ALA A 83 -12.55 -40.27 8.33
CA ALA A 83 -13.19 -39.08 8.85
C ALA A 83 -12.63 -38.73 10.22
N PHE A 84 -12.40 -37.44 10.42
CA PHE A 84 -11.94 -36.84 11.66
C PHE A 84 -13.06 -35.93 12.17
N ARG A 85 -13.72 -36.38 13.23
CA ARG A 85 -14.75 -35.60 13.90
C ARG A 85 -14.13 -34.82 15.06
N CYS A 86 -14.25 -33.50 15.01
CA CYS A 86 -13.63 -32.56 15.95
C CYS A 86 -14.69 -31.70 16.62
N LYS A 87 -14.51 -31.38 17.90
CA LYS A 87 -15.34 -30.42 18.63
C LYS A 87 -14.70 -29.03 18.53
N CYS A 88 -15.50 -28.00 18.25
CA CYS A 88 -15.00 -26.62 18.27
C CYS A 88 -14.49 -26.24 19.67
N HIS A 89 -13.48 -25.35 19.74
CA HIS A 89 -12.95 -24.88 21.02
C HIS A 89 -13.77 -23.73 21.63
N LEU A 90 -14.57 -23.02 20.82
CA LEU A 90 -15.43 -21.92 21.30
C LEU A 90 -16.88 -22.35 21.56
N CYS A 91 -17.35 -23.46 20.96
CA CYS A 91 -18.74 -23.89 21.08
C CYS A 91 -18.86 -25.41 21.12
N ASP A 92 -20.05 -25.91 21.44
CA ASP A 92 -20.33 -27.36 21.50
C ASP A 92 -20.62 -28.00 20.13
N HIS A 93 -20.39 -27.26 19.04
CA HIS A 93 -20.59 -27.74 17.68
C HIS A 93 -19.48 -28.71 17.25
N TRP A 94 -19.89 -29.78 16.56
CA TRP A 94 -18.99 -30.76 15.97
C TRP A 94 -18.90 -30.53 14.47
N PHE A 95 -17.69 -30.71 13.93
CA PHE A 95 -17.45 -30.67 12.49
C PHE A 95 -16.65 -31.89 12.06
N GLU A 96 -16.82 -32.28 10.80
CA GLU A 96 -16.22 -33.49 10.24
C GLU A 96 -15.42 -33.18 8.97
N ILE A 97 -14.17 -33.64 8.98
CA ILE A 97 -13.24 -33.52 7.87
C ILE A 97 -12.88 -34.92 7.38
N GLN A 98 -12.98 -35.16 6.08
CA GLN A 98 -12.62 -36.43 5.45
C GLN A 98 -11.36 -36.30 4.60
N THR A 99 -10.60 -37.39 4.48
CA THR A 99 -9.51 -37.51 3.52
C THR A 99 -10.05 -37.82 2.14
N ASP A 100 -9.56 -37.14 1.11
CA ASP A 100 -9.82 -37.42 -0.30
C ASP A 100 -8.52 -37.91 -0.97
N PRO A 101 -8.32 -39.24 -1.09
CA PRO A 101 -7.12 -39.81 -1.70
C PRO A 101 -6.96 -39.47 -3.19
N LYS A 102 -8.05 -39.15 -3.92
CA LYS A 102 -8.00 -38.86 -5.35
C LYS A 102 -7.27 -37.55 -5.63
N ASN A 103 -7.55 -36.53 -4.82
CA ASN A 103 -7.00 -35.18 -4.96
C ASN A 103 -5.97 -34.85 -3.87
N THR A 104 -5.50 -35.86 -3.12
CA THR A 104 -4.53 -35.76 -2.02
C THR A 104 -4.84 -34.63 -1.01
N ARG A 105 -6.13 -34.39 -0.76
CA ARG A 105 -6.61 -33.25 0.05
C ARG A 105 -7.53 -33.69 1.18
N TYR A 106 -7.77 -32.79 2.11
CA TYR A 106 -8.82 -32.95 3.13
C TYR A 106 -10.04 -32.13 2.71
N VAL A 107 -11.24 -32.68 2.88
CA VAL A 107 -12.49 -32.02 2.53
C VAL A 107 -13.36 -31.90 3.77
N VAL A 108 -13.88 -30.70 4.03
CA VAL A 108 -14.89 -30.51 5.07
C VAL A 108 -16.21 -31.08 4.58
N THR A 109 -16.74 -32.06 5.30
CA THR A 109 -18.02 -32.70 4.96
C THR A 109 -19.18 -32.06 5.70
N GLU A 110 -19.02 -31.75 6.99
CA GLU A 110 -20.10 -31.24 7.83
C GLU A 110 -19.58 -30.25 8.89
N GLY A 111 -20.44 -29.32 9.30
CA GLY A 111 -20.24 -28.47 10.49
C GLY A 111 -19.17 -27.37 10.40
N ALA A 112 -18.52 -27.21 9.24
CA ALA A 112 -17.59 -26.12 8.97
C ALA A 112 -17.56 -25.74 7.49
N ARG A 113 -17.01 -24.58 7.17
CA ARG A 113 -16.70 -24.15 5.81
C ARG A 113 -15.20 -23.89 5.69
N GLN A 114 -14.58 -24.38 4.61
CA GLN A 114 -13.20 -24.05 4.30
C GLN A 114 -13.09 -22.57 3.91
N LYS A 115 -12.06 -21.88 4.40
CA LYS A 115 -11.71 -20.55 3.92
C LYS A 115 -10.90 -20.71 2.63
N ASN A 116 -11.40 -20.16 1.52
CA ASN A 116 -10.66 -20.11 0.26
C ASN A 116 -9.64 -18.96 0.33
N GLU A 117 -8.37 -19.29 0.14
CA GLU A 117 -7.27 -18.29 0.13
C GLU A 117 -6.69 -18.09 -1.27
N ASP A 118 -7.11 -18.91 -2.22
CA ASP A 118 -6.75 -18.75 -3.63
C ASP A 118 -7.42 -17.47 -4.15
N TRP A 119 -6.59 -16.49 -4.48
CA TRP A 119 -7.03 -15.28 -5.16
C TRP A 119 -7.30 -15.62 -6.62
N ASP A 120 -8.57 -15.73 -7.00
CA ASP A 120 -8.96 -15.79 -8.41
C ASP A 120 -9.05 -14.35 -8.97
N PRO A 121 -8.15 -13.95 -9.89
CA PRO A 121 -8.22 -12.64 -10.52
C PRO A 121 -9.51 -12.43 -11.32
N ALA A 122 -10.14 -13.51 -11.81
CA ALA A 122 -11.35 -13.44 -12.62
C ALA A 122 -12.61 -13.15 -11.79
N GLU A 123 -12.72 -13.69 -10.57
CA GLU A 123 -13.88 -13.50 -9.71
C GLU A 123 -13.88 -12.14 -8.97
N ASN A 124 -12.69 -11.60 -8.66
CA ASN A 124 -12.55 -10.40 -7.82
C ASN A 124 -12.35 -9.08 -8.59
N GLY A 125 -12.72 -9.03 -9.87
CA GLY A 125 -12.72 -7.80 -10.67
C GLY A 125 -11.33 -7.24 -10.97
N GLY A 126 -10.30 -8.08 -10.88
CA GLY A 126 -9.00 -7.73 -11.45
C GLY A 126 -9.12 -7.79 -12.97
N PHE A 127 -8.66 -6.75 -13.67
CA PHE A 127 -8.40 -6.89 -15.10
C PHE A 127 -7.43 -8.05 -15.26
N ALA A 128 -7.86 -9.13 -15.90
CA ALA A 128 -6.94 -10.13 -16.41
C ALA A 128 -5.89 -9.34 -17.20
N VAL A 129 -4.61 -9.46 -16.82
CA VAL A 129 -3.50 -8.72 -17.47
C VAL A 129 -3.40 -9.05 -18.96
N HIS A 130 -4.17 -10.03 -19.43
CA HIS A 130 -4.53 -10.20 -20.81
C HIS A 130 -5.95 -9.65 -21.04
N GLU A 131 -6.08 -8.55 -21.80
CA GLU A 131 -7.29 -8.27 -22.57
C GLU A 131 -7.51 -9.39 -23.60
N ASN A 132 -7.85 -10.59 -23.13
CA ASN A 132 -8.40 -11.65 -23.94
C ASN A 132 -9.91 -11.49 -23.85
N ASP A 133 -10.44 -10.46 -24.49
CA ASP A 133 -11.87 -10.43 -24.80
C ASP A 133 -12.15 -11.65 -25.70
N PRO A 134 -12.84 -12.70 -25.20
CA PRO A 134 -13.09 -13.91 -25.97
C PRO A 134 -14.02 -13.64 -27.16
N SER A 135 -14.68 -12.48 -27.21
CA SER A 135 -15.47 -12.05 -28.37
C SER A 135 -14.64 -11.47 -29.51
N LYS A 136 -13.39 -11.02 -29.25
CA LYS A 136 -12.46 -10.51 -30.28
C LYS A 136 -11.42 -11.55 -30.70
N ALA A 137 -11.18 -12.57 -29.88
CA ALA A 137 -10.45 -13.75 -30.28
C ALA A 137 -11.41 -14.65 -31.09
N GLY A 138 -11.40 -14.51 -32.42
CA GLY A 138 -11.90 -15.59 -33.29
C GLY A 138 -11.24 -16.93 -32.93
N PRO A 139 -11.75 -18.08 -33.41
CA PRO A 139 -11.16 -19.38 -33.09
C PRO A 139 -9.66 -19.30 -33.37
N ALA A 140 -8.85 -19.42 -32.32
CA ALA A 140 -7.42 -19.21 -32.44
C ALA A 140 -6.88 -20.27 -33.38
N ASP A 141 -6.62 -19.87 -34.63
CA ASP A 141 -5.82 -20.68 -35.53
C ASP A 141 -4.54 -21.02 -34.74
N PRO A 142 -4.22 -22.31 -34.51
CA PRO A 142 -3.02 -22.69 -33.80
C PRO A 142 -1.77 -22.04 -34.41
N LEU A 143 -1.78 -21.71 -35.70
CA LEU A 143 -0.72 -20.97 -36.37
C LEU A 143 -0.64 -19.51 -35.91
N ALA A 144 -1.77 -18.81 -35.76
CA ALA A 144 -1.77 -17.43 -35.27
C ALA A 144 -1.31 -17.31 -33.81
N ALA A 145 -1.60 -18.31 -32.97
CA ALA A 145 -1.07 -18.37 -31.61
C ALA A 145 0.44 -18.60 -31.61
N LEU A 146 0.93 -19.50 -32.47
CA LEU A 146 2.35 -19.78 -32.63
C LEU A 146 3.13 -18.58 -33.20
N GLU A 147 2.56 -17.85 -34.15
CA GLU A 147 3.17 -16.64 -34.70
C GLU A 147 3.28 -15.54 -33.63
N LYS A 148 2.27 -15.35 -32.79
CA LYS A 148 2.33 -14.40 -31.67
C LYS A 148 3.41 -14.76 -30.64
N THR A 149 3.55 -16.04 -30.31
CA THR A 149 4.59 -16.47 -29.36
C THR A 149 5.98 -16.34 -29.99
N GLN A 150 6.16 -16.76 -31.25
CA GLN A 150 7.44 -16.63 -31.95
C GLN A 150 7.84 -15.16 -32.18
N THR A 151 6.91 -14.28 -32.54
CA THR A 151 7.17 -12.85 -32.69
C THR A 151 7.54 -12.19 -31.36
N ALA A 152 6.87 -12.56 -30.26
CA ALA A 152 7.24 -12.10 -28.93
C ALA A 152 8.63 -12.61 -28.49
N GLU A 153 8.93 -13.88 -28.74
CA GLU A 153 10.25 -14.46 -28.43
C GLU A 153 11.37 -13.83 -29.25
N THR A 154 11.16 -13.65 -30.55
CA THR A 154 12.13 -13.02 -31.44
C THR A 154 12.38 -11.58 -31.02
N HIS A 155 11.33 -10.78 -30.77
CA HIS A 155 11.48 -9.41 -30.25
C HIS A 155 12.24 -9.39 -28.92
N THR A 156 11.96 -10.34 -28.02
CA THR A 156 12.68 -10.44 -26.74
C THR A 156 14.16 -10.72 -26.96
N LYS A 157 14.51 -11.64 -27.88
CA LYS A 157 15.89 -12.02 -28.18
C LYS A 157 16.65 -10.95 -28.96
N THR A 158 16.01 -10.27 -29.92
CA THR A 158 16.68 -9.35 -30.86
C THR A 158 16.68 -7.90 -30.39
N VAL A 159 15.68 -7.47 -29.60
CA VAL A 159 15.54 -6.07 -29.17
C VAL A 159 15.78 -5.95 -27.67
N VAL A 160 15.08 -6.75 -26.86
CA VAL A 160 15.10 -6.58 -25.40
C VAL A 160 16.41 -7.04 -24.78
N ALA A 161 16.88 -8.25 -25.11
CA ALA A 161 18.12 -8.81 -24.58
C ALA A 161 19.36 -7.92 -24.86
N PRO A 162 19.66 -7.49 -26.10
CA PRO A 162 20.83 -6.65 -26.34
C PRO A 162 20.70 -5.27 -25.69
N ARG A 163 19.48 -4.73 -25.55
CA ARG A 163 19.26 -3.48 -24.82
C ARG A 163 19.57 -3.63 -23.33
N LEU A 164 19.18 -4.75 -22.71
CA LEU A 164 19.53 -5.05 -21.33
C LEU A 164 21.03 -5.24 -21.16
N GLU A 165 21.70 -5.93 -22.09
CA GLU A 165 23.16 -6.08 -22.10
C GLU A 165 23.87 -4.72 -22.22
N GLN A 166 23.39 -3.82 -23.08
CA GLN A 166 23.92 -2.46 -23.19
C GLN A 166 23.79 -1.66 -21.89
N LEU A 167 22.63 -1.76 -21.22
CA LEU A 167 22.40 -1.11 -19.94
C LEU A 167 23.30 -1.68 -18.85
N GLN A 168 23.49 -3.00 -18.83
CA GLN A 168 24.38 -3.68 -17.90
C GLN A 168 25.84 -3.29 -18.14
N ALA A 169 26.30 -3.30 -19.40
CA ALA A 169 27.64 -2.86 -19.76
C ALA A 169 27.90 -1.39 -19.37
N HIS A 170 26.90 -0.51 -19.52
CA HIS A 170 27.00 0.87 -19.06
C HIS A 170 27.09 0.96 -17.53
N ALA A 171 26.28 0.18 -16.80
CA ALA A 171 26.33 0.11 -15.35
C ALA A 171 27.68 -0.42 -14.83
N ASP A 172 28.23 -1.46 -15.48
CA ASP A 172 29.53 -2.04 -15.12
C ASP A 172 30.68 -1.06 -15.35
N ARG A 173 30.64 -0.28 -16.43
CA ARG A 173 31.61 0.82 -16.66
C ARG A 173 31.57 1.88 -15.56
N ILE A 174 30.38 2.24 -15.08
CA ILE A 174 30.24 3.18 -13.95
C ILE A 174 30.74 2.55 -12.65
N ARG A 175 30.49 1.24 -12.45
CA ARG A 175 30.88 0.49 -11.25
C ARG A 175 32.38 0.21 -11.19
N ALA A 176 33.08 0.15 -12.31
CA ALA A 176 34.51 -0.14 -12.37
C ALA A 176 35.37 0.86 -11.56
N ASP A 177 34.97 2.14 -11.52
CA ASP A 177 35.59 3.15 -10.65
C ASP A 177 34.53 3.99 -9.91
N PRO A 178 34.05 3.50 -8.76
CA PRO A 178 33.05 4.21 -7.95
C PRO A 178 33.58 5.53 -7.39
N TYR A 179 34.90 5.65 -7.18
CA TYR A 179 35.52 6.81 -6.57
C TYR A 179 35.58 7.98 -7.55
N ALA A 180 36.05 7.76 -8.79
CA ALA A 180 36.06 8.80 -9.82
C ALA A 180 34.64 9.25 -10.20
N HIS A 181 33.67 8.33 -10.25
CA HIS A 181 32.27 8.69 -10.49
C HIS A 181 31.72 9.56 -9.36
N SER A 182 31.91 9.14 -8.10
CA SER A 182 31.50 9.91 -6.93
C SER A 182 32.17 11.29 -6.86
N GLN A 183 33.45 11.38 -7.23
CA GLN A 183 34.19 12.65 -7.27
C GLN A 183 33.59 13.60 -8.30
N ARG A 184 33.25 13.11 -9.50
CA ARG A 184 32.61 13.90 -10.57
C ARG A 184 31.25 14.44 -10.13
N VAL A 185 30.42 13.58 -9.54
CA VAL A 185 29.11 13.95 -9.00
C VAL A 185 29.24 14.99 -7.89
N ARG A 186 30.16 14.80 -6.94
CA ARG A 186 30.43 15.79 -5.87
C ARG A 186 30.93 17.12 -6.42
N LYS A 187 31.78 17.11 -7.46
CA LYS A 187 32.27 18.34 -8.11
C LYS A 187 31.12 19.14 -8.71
N HIS A 188 30.20 18.47 -9.41
CA HIS A 188 29.00 19.08 -9.96
C HIS A 188 28.14 19.74 -8.87
N PHE A 189 27.75 18.97 -7.85
CA PHE A 189 26.94 19.49 -6.76
C PHE A 189 27.61 20.62 -5.97
N ARG A 190 28.94 20.62 -5.83
CA ARG A 190 29.67 21.74 -5.21
C ARG A 190 29.60 23.01 -6.06
N ALA A 191 29.74 22.88 -7.39
CA ALA A 191 29.62 24.01 -8.30
C ALA A 191 28.20 24.58 -8.28
N GLU A 192 27.19 23.72 -8.40
CA GLU A 192 25.78 24.12 -8.31
C GLU A 192 25.45 24.76 -6.96
N LYS A 193 25.87 24.15 -5.85
CA LYS A 193 25.65 24.71 -4.51
C LYS A 193 26.32 26.08 -4.34
N LYS A 194 27.47 26.32 -4.97
CA LYS A 194 28.14 27.62 -4.94
C LYS A 194 27.33 28.67 -5.71
N VAL A 195 26.84 28.33 -6.90
CA VAL A 195 25.97 29.22 -7.70
C VAL A 195 24.66 29.52 -6.96
N GLU A 196 24.03 28.49 -6.40
CA GLU A 196 22.80 28.59 -5.62
C GLU A 196 23.00 29.43 -4.35
N ALA A 197 24.11 29.24 -3.63
CA ALA A 197 24.42 30.02 -2.42
C ALA A 197 24.72 31.48 -2.74
N GLU A 198 25.38 31.76 -3.86
CA GLU A 198 25.62 33.12 -4.32
C GLU A 198 24.31 33.81 -4.73
N ARG A 199 23.44 33.10 -5.45
CA ARG A 199 22.08 33.59 -5.78
C ARG A 199 21.31 33.93 -4.50
N ARG A 200 21.25 33.01 -3.55
CA ARG A 200 20.59 33.24 -2.25
C ARG A 200 21.15 34.44 -1.49
N ARG A 201 22.48 34.63 -1.48
CA ARG A 201 23.09 35.82 -0.85
C ARG A 201 22.68 37.11 -1.52
N GLN A 202 22.58 37.14 -2.85
CA GLN A 202 22.12 38.30 -3.61
C GLN A 202 20.64 38.58 -3.32
N ASP A 203 19.83 37.52 -3.28
CA ASP A 203 18.40 37.57 -2.94
C ASP A 203 18.19 38.09 -1.51
N ASP A 204 18.85 37.52 -0.50
CA ASP A 204 18.77 37.93 0.90
C ASP A 204 19.22 39.40 1.09
N ALA A 205 20.29 39.81 0.40
CA ALA A 205 20.76 41.19 0.44
C ALA A 205 19.77 42.16 -0.21
N PHE A 206 19.09 41.74 -1.28
CA PHE A 206 18.02 42.52 -1.91
C PHE A 206 16.82 42.66 -0.95
N LEU A 207 16.33 41.55 -0.39
CA LEU A 207 15.22 41.54 0.56
C LEU A 207 15.52 42.45 1.78
N ALA A 208 16.72 42.36 2.34
CA ALA A 208 17.14 43.18 3.49
C ALA A 208 17.22 44.68 3.16
N ARG A 209 17.69 45.06 1.97
CA ARG A 209 17.76 46.48 1.54
C ARG A 209 16.39 47.13 1.44
N TYR A 210 15.38 46.37 1.03
CA TYR A 210 14.03 46.87 0.81
C TYR A 210 13.06 46.51 1.94
N GLY A 211 13.49 45.74 2.96
CA GLY A 211 12.66 45.35 4.09
C GLY A 211 11.54 44.37 3.75
N LEU A 212 11.74 43.51 2.74
CA LEU A 212 10.75 42.50 2.34
C LEU A 212 10.88 41.24 3.23
N ALA A 213 9.83 40.44 3.28
CA ALA A 213 9.80 39.21 4.07
C ALA A 213 10.82 38.17 3.55
N GLU A 214 11.49 37.48 4.48
CA GLU A 214 12.52 36.46 4.21
C GLU A 214 11.99 35.25 3.42
N ASP A 215 10.68 34.96 3.50
CA ASP A 215 10.04 33.86 2.78
C ASP A 215 9.72 34.16 1.31
N LEU A 216 9.98 35.38 0.84
CA LEU A 216 9.68 35.80 -0.52
C LEU A 216 10.71 35.24 -1.50
N LYS A 217 10.29 34.29 -2.33
CA LYS A 217 11.13 33.72 -3.40
C LYS A 217 11.29 34.72 -4.54
N LEU A 218 12.53 35.09 -4.83
CA LEU A 218 12.88 35.91 -5.98
C LEU A 218 13.16 35.00 -7.18
N GLU A 219 12.43 35.22 -8.27
CA GLU A 219 12.67 34.53 -9.55
C GLU A 219 13.85 35.20 -10.27
N PRO A 220 14.64 34.44 -11.06
CA PRO A 220 15.74 34.99 -11.82
C PRO A 220 15.25 35.98 -12.89
N ASP A 221 16.03 37.02 -13.09
CA ASP A 221 15.66 38.18 -13.90
C ASP A 221 15.74 37.87 -15.40
N SER A 222 14.70 37.22 -15.95
CA SER A 222 14.60 36.87 -17.37
C SER A 222 13.74 37.86 -18.15
N GLU A 223 14.10 38.10 -19.42
CA GLU A 223 13.39 39.05 -20.30
C GLU A 223 11.92 38.66 -20.51
N ALA A 224 11.63 37.36 -20.57
CA ALA A 224 10.28 36.83 -20.64
C ALA A 224 9.45 37.13 -19.38
N LEU A 225 10.05 37.00 -18.18
CA LEU A 225 9.37 37.31 -16.93
C LEU A 225 9.13 38.81 -16.75
N ARG A 226 10.05 39.68 -17.20
CA ARG A 226 9.84 41.14 -17.22
C ARG A 226 8.70 41.55 -18.15
N ALA A 227 8.61 40.94 -19.32
CA ALA A 227 7.51 41.17 -20.26
C ALA A 227 6.16 40.68 -19.69
N ALA A 228 6.15 39.57 -18.96
CA ALA A 228 4.95 39.07 -18.27
C ALA A 228 4.52 40.01 -17.12
N ALA A 229 5.44 40.40 -16.25
CA ALA A 229 5.17 41.28 -15.11
C ALA A 229 4.70 42.67 -15.54
N SER A 230 5.27 43.24 -16.62
CA SER A 230 4.82 44.53 -17.15
C SER A 230 3.42 44.49 -17.75
N LYS A 231 3.06 43.39 -18.42
CA LYS A 231 1.68 43.17 -18.90
C LYS A 231 0.70 43.02 -17.73
N GLU A 232 1.05 42.25 -16.71
CA GLU A 232 0.21 42.06 -15.53
C GLU A 232 -0.02 43.39 -14.77
N LEU A 233 1.03 44.21 -14.65
CA LEU A 233 0.93 45.55 -14.06
C LEU A 233 0.05 46.48 -14.92
N GLN A 234 0.12 46.40 -16.25
CA GLN A 234 -0.76 47.16 -17.14
C GLN A 234 -2.22 46.75 -16.96
N THR A 235 -2.51 45.45 -16.93
CA THR A 235 -3.87 44.94 -16.74
C THR A 235 -4.47 45.35 -15.40
N GLU A 236 -3.69 45.34 -14.32
CA GLU A 236 -4.14 45.81 -13.00
C GLU A 236 -4.37 47.32 -12.96
N ARG A 237 -3.58 48.12 -13.70
CA ARG A 237 -3.78 49.57 -13.82
C ARG A 237 -5.04 49.91 -14.59
N ASP A 238 -5.31 49.21 -15.67
CA ASP A 238 -6.53 49.39 -16.47
C ASP A 238 -7.77 49.00 -15.66
N ARG A 239 -7.72 47.86 -14.94
CA ARG A 239 -8.79 47.44 -14.03
C ARG A 239 -9.08 48.48 -12.94
N ARG A 240 -8.04 49.03 -12.31
CA ARG A 240 -8.19 50.09 -11.29
C ARG A 240 -8.71 51.40 -11.89
N ARG A 241 -8.41 51.70 -13.15
CA ARG A 241 -8.93 52.89 -13.85
C ARG A 241 -10.44 52.77 -14.08
N ASP A 242 -10.92 51.58 -14.38
CA ASP A 242 -12.34 51.29 -14.59
C ASP A 242 -13.14 51.22 -13.27
N GLU A 243 -12.49 50.91 -12.15
CA GLU A 243 -13.12 50.85 -10.81
C GLU A 243 -13.28 52.23 -10.13
N VAL A 244 -12.66 53.31 -10.63
CA VAL A 244 -12.87 54.68 -10.09
C VAL A 244 -14.00 55.37 -10.87
N PRO A 245 -15.16 55.69 -10.24
CA PRO A 245 -16.18 56.49 -10.90
C PRO A 245 -15.59 57.87 -11.21
N SER A 246 -15.78 58.34 -12.44
CA SER A 246 -15.33 59.65 -12.89
C SER A 246 -15.76 60.75 -11.91
N LEU A 247 -14.83 61.28 -11.12
CA LEU A 247 -14.96 62.61 -10.51
C LEU A 247 -14.78 63.67 -11.61
N ALA A 248 -15.65 63.59 -12.62
CA ALA A 248 -15.89 64.67 -13.54
C ALA A 248 -16.85 65.65 -12.85
N THR A 249 -16.47 66.92 -12.88
CA THR A 249 -17.26 68.10 -12.47
C THR A 249 -17.02 68.60 -11.05
N ILE A 250 -15.88 69.25 -10.84
CA ILE A 250 -15.90 70.54 -10.13
C ILE A 250 -15.43 71.59 -11.12
N ARG A 251 -16.41 72.12 -11.87
CA ARG A 251 -16.25 73.31 -12.70
C ARG A 251 -16.31 74.51 -11.76
N THR A 252 -15.18 74.93 -11.18
CA THR A 252 -15.08 76.15 -10.39
C THR A 252 -15.16 77.38 -11.31
N ARG A 253 -16.39 77.87 -11.51
CA ARG A 253 -16.62 79.29 -11.79
C ARG A 253 -16.50 80.04 -10.47
N THR A 254 -15.47 80.84 -10.27
CA THR A 254 -15.55 82.03 -9.40
C THR A 254 -14.48 83.05 -9.77
N SER A 255 -14.99 84.21 -10.17
CA SER A 255 -14.36 85.51 -10.19
C SER A 255 -13.89 85.98 -8.80
N SER A 256 -12.90 86.89 -8.83
CA SER A 256 -12.61 87.95 -7.86
C SER A 256 -12.30 87.62 -6.39
N ALA A 257 -11.02 87.87 -6.05
CA ALA A 257 -10.50 88.64 -4.90
C ALA A 257 -10.85 88.23 -3.44
N GLY A 258 -9.79 87.98 -2.65
CA GLY A 258 -9.80 88.21 -1.19
C GLY A 258 -9.09 87.16 -0.32
N SER A 259 -7.86 87.47 0.13
CA SER A 259 -7.21 87.13 1.44
C SER A 259 -7.57 85.80 2.15
N SER A 260 -6.71 84.76 2.21
CA SER A 260 -5.45 84.56 2.97
C SER A 260 -5.60 83.72 4.25
N SER A 261 -4.81 82.62 4.27
CA SER A 261 -4.05 82.05 5.40
C SER A 261 -4.65 81.12 6.46
N SER A 262 -5.66 80.27 6.18
CA SER A 262 -6.03 79.17 7.12
C SER A 262 -6.31 77.79 6.49
N ALA A 263 -6.34 77.65 5.16
CA ALA A 263 -6.68 76.38 4.51
C ALA A 263 -5.50 75.38 4.39
N ALA A 264 -4.26 75.85 4.28
CA ALA A 264 -3.09 74.98 4.06
C ALA A 264 -2.67 74.16 5.29
N ALA A 265 -2.97 74.65 6.50
CA ALA A 265 -2.66 73.94 7.75
C ALA A 265 -3.63 72.76 7.98
N ASN A 266 -4.91 72.92 7.64
CA ASN A 266 -5.93 71.89 7.80
C ASN A 266 -5.76 70.73 6.79
N LEU A 267 -5.24 70.99 5.59
CA LEU A 267 -4.95 69.95 4.60
C LEU A 267 -3.80 69.02 5.01
N LYS A 268 -2.72 69.56 5.62
CA LYS A 268 -1.60 68.76 6.13
C LYS A 268 -2.02 67.89 7.32
N ALA A 269 -2.88 68.40 8.21
CA ALA A 269 -3.37 67.66 9.36
C ALA A 269 -4.33 66.51 8.98
N THR A 270 -5.11 66.68 7.91
CA THR A 270 -6.06 65.65 7.41
C THR A 270 -5.35 64.55 6.61
N LEU A 271 -4.32 64.89 5.83
CA LEU A 271 -3.55 63.91 5.06
C LEU A 271 -2.70 62.97 5.95
N LEU A 272 -2.13 63.48 7.04
CA LEU A 272 -1.38 62.68 8.03
C LEU A 272 -2.29 61.75 8.87
N ARG A 273 -3.58 62.10 9.01
CA ARG A 273 -4.54 61.27 9.76
C ARG A 273 -5.06 60.09 8.93
N ASN A 274 -5.17 60.27 7.61
CA ASN A 274 -5.61 59.21 6.69
C ASN A 274 -4.53 58.15 6.39
N SER A 275 -3.23 58.49 6.52
CA SER A 275 -2.14 57.52 6.31
C SER A 275 -1.90 56.56 7.50
N LEU A 276 -2.40 56.91 8.70
CA LEU A 276 -2.20 56.11 9.92
C LEU A 276 -3.46 55.32 10.35
N GLY A 277 -4.57 55.43 9.62
CA GLY A 277 -5.89 54.95 10.06
C GLY A 277 -6.45 53.68 9.39
N LYS A 278 -5.69 52.92 8.60
CA LYS A 278 -6.20 51.72 7.92
C LYS A 278 -5.48 50.44 8.38
N SER A 279 -5.63 50.08 9.64
CA SER A 279 -5.42 48.70 10.08
C SER A 279 -6.49 48.27 11.09
N ARG A 280 -7.08 47.09 10.84
CA ARG A 280 -8.22 46.41 11.52
C ARG A 280 -9.59 46.91 11.03
N ILE A 281 -10.50 46.09 10.47
CA ILE A 281 -11.21 44.89 10.97
C ILE A 281 -11.84 44.23 9.70
N SER A 282 -11.51 43.01 9.24
CA SER A 282 -11.87 41.62 9.66
C SER A 282 -12.98 40.95 8.80
N ALA A 283 -12.71 39.69 8.44
CA ALA A 283 -13.62 38.52 8.34
C ALA A 283 -14.41 38.20 7.04
N GLY A 284 -14.37 36.91 6.65
CA GLY A 284 -15.39 36.21 5.85
C GLY A 284 -14.87 35.43 4.63
N LEU A 285 -14.29 34.23 4.81
CA LEU A 285 -14.84 32.90 4.42
C LEU A 285 -15.33 32.72 2.96
N SER A 286 -14.65 31.84 2.19
CA SER A 286 -15.27 30.62 1.60
C SER A 286 -14.22 29.67 0.99
N SER A 287 -14.45 28.38 1.22
CA SER A 287 -13.63 27.18 1.00
C SER A 287 -13.59 26.62 -0.43
N SER A 288 -12.50 25.94 -0.82
CA SER A 288 -12.59 24.56 -1.36
C SER A 288 -11.23 23.85 -1.51
N SER A 289 -11.05 22.84 -0.67
CA SER A 289 -10.22 21.62 -0.75
C SER A 289 -9.62 21.18 -2.10
N THR A 290 -8.32 20.86 -2.09
CA THR A 290 -7.76 19.56 -2.53
C THR A 290 -6.51 19.19 -1.71
N LYS A 291 -6.54 18.00 -1.08
CA LYS A 291 -5.39 17.35 -0.40
C LYS A 291 -4.50 16.60 -1.41
N PRO A 292 -3.25 16.24 -1.07
CA PRO A 292 -2.95 14.94 -0.40
C PRO A 292 -1.86 15.09 0.71
N LEU A 293 -1.92 14.53 1.95
CA LEU A 293 -1.67 13.14 2.41
C LEU A 293 -0.56 12.43 1.60
N VAL A 294 0.62 11.98 2.05
CA VAL A 294 1.15 11.27 3.24
C VAL A 294 2.70 11.38 3.09
N GLY A 295 3.55 11.57 4.11
CA GLY A 295 3.92 10.55 5.07
C GLY A 295 5.25 10.79 5.77
N ARG A 296 5.30 10.27 7.00
CA ARG A 296 6.44 10.17 7.94
C ARG A 296 7.77 9.74 7.31
N ARG A 297 8.88 10.15 7.93
CA ARG A 297 9.75 9.23 8.71
C ARG A 297 10.86 9.95 9.48
N SER A 298 11.13 9.34 10.65
CA SER A 298 12.31 9.41 11.52
C SER A 298 12.51 10.68 12.33
#